data_AF-A0A285RVM8-F1
#
_entry.id   AF-A0A285RVM8-F1
#
_cell.length_a   1.000
_cell.length_b   1.000
_cell.length_c   1.000
_cell.angle_alpha   90.00
_cell.angle_beta   90.00
_cell.angle_gamma   90.00
#
_symmetry.space_group_name_H-M   'P 1'
#
loop_
_entity.id
_entity.type
_entity.pdbx_description
1 polymer ?
#
loop_
_entity_poly.entity_id
_entity_poly.type
_entity_poly.pdbx_seq_one_letter_code
_entity_poly.pdbx_strand_id
1 'polypeptide(L)'
;MYIFNIIEDIGGGGVFGLESKRNRLIVYLSPLFIIAVVHMVATISYKTIPSFSWIITAISYWGLTGLMKYLFVPSNTLRDWLKKPVFIKKWLIIGLVVGIFPAVGILAFNVNLLVEYPMLTLFLFLFALINPWFEEGYWRGMILDAGDGMSIPRWLNIGYSTFFFVLSHPLMWGVFSIANRSIQMYISLLVMGIVWSMIRYKTGSLRWSVYSHMLVDVGNLSVFVFLNLYVPPHMK
;
A
#
# COMPACT_ATOMS: atom_id res chain seq x y z
N MET A 1 -5.49 0.87 -39.87
CA MET A 1 -4.27 1.04 -39.04
C MET A 1 -4.07 2.52 -38.67
N TYR A 2 -5.12 3.24 -38.27
CA TYR A 2 -5.05 4.67 -37.93
C TYR A 2 -5.88 5.05 -36.67
N ILE A 3 -6.62 4.09 -36.09
CA ILE A 3 -7.43 4.31 -34.87
C ILE A 3 -6.65 3.96 -33.59
N PHE A 4 -5.53 3.23 -33.70
CA PHE A 4 -4.67 2.93 -32.55
C PHE A 4 -3.71 4.06 -32.15
N ASN A 5 -3.43 5.03 -33.03
CA ASN A 5 -2.54 6.15 -32.71
C ASN A 5 -3.22 7.31 -31.95
N ILE A 6 -4.56 7.36 -31.95
CA ILE A 6 -5.30 8.43 -31.24
C ILE A 6 -5.44 8.13 -29.73
N ILE A 7 -5.21 6.87 -29.31
CA ILE A 7 -5.23 6.49 -27.89
C ILE A 7 -3.86 6.71 -27.23
N GLU A 8 -2.75 6.76 -27.99
CA GLU A 8 -1.44 7.12 -27.42
C GLU A 8 -1.34 8.61 -27.04
N ASP A 9 -2.06 9.50 -27.72
CA ASP A 9 -2.05 10.94 -27.44
C ASP A 9 -3.01 11.40 -26.31
N ILE A 10 -3.85 10.50 -25.78
CA ILE A 10 -4.82 10.81 -24.70
C ILE A 10 -4.46 10.09 -23.38
N GLY A 11 -3.44 9.22 -23.36
CA GLY A 11 -3.15 8.31 -22.25
C GLY A 11 -1.96 8.65 -21.34
N GLY A 12 -1.44 9.87 -21.38
CA GLY A 12 -0.24 10.27 -20.64
C GLY A 12 -0.56 10.69 -19.20
N GLY A 13 -0.60 9.74 -18.25
CA GLY A 13 -0.46 10.10 -16.82
C GLY A 13 0.80 10.97 -16.60
N GLY A 14 0.86 11.71 -15.50
CA GLY A 14 1.96 12.63 -15.19
C GLY A 14 1.74 14.06 -15.69
N VAL A 15 0.50 14.56 -15.65
CA VAL A 15 0.10 15.94 -16.02
C VAL A 15 1.08 17.00 -15.50
N PHE A 16 1.54 16.83 -14.26
CA PHE A 16 2.54 17.73 -13.66
C PHE A 16 3.96 17.16 -13.71
N GLY A 17 4.10 15.83 -13.70
CA GLY A 17 5.39 15.14 -13.64
C GLY A 17 6.20 15.38 -12.36
N LEU A 18 7.29 14.63 -12.21
CA LEU A 18 8.24 14.78 -11.10
C LEU A 18 9.46 15.65 -11.45
N GLU A 19 9.51 16.32 -12.60
CA GLU A 19 10.73 17.04 -13.02
C GLU A 19 11.08 18.24 -12.13
N SER A 20 10.07 18.96 -11.61
CA SER A 20 10.31 20.16 -10.80
C SER A 20 10.41 19.86 -9.30
N LYS A 21 11.28 20.62 -8.60
CA LYS A 21 11.39 20.56 -7.13
C LYS A 21 10.06 20.86 -6.43
N ARG A 22 9.27 21.77 -6.98
CA ARG A 22 7.92 22.11 -6.45
C ARG A 22 6.99 20.90 -6.46
N ASN A 23 6.92 20.19 -7.59
CA ASN A 23 6.03 19.02 -7.71
C ASN A 23 6.50 17.88 -6.81
N ARG A 24 7.81 17.66 -6.69
CA ARG A 24 8.39 16.70 -5.75
C ARG A 24 8.04 17.04 -4.31
N LEU A 25 8.09 18.31 -3.93
CA LEU A 25 7.67 18.77 -2.60
C LEU A 25 6.17 18.52 -2.36
N ILE A 26 5.30 18.80 -3.34
CA ILE A 26 3.87 18.49 -3.24
C ILE A 26 3.65 16.99 -3.01
N VAL A 27 4.34 16.14 -3.78
CA VAL A 27 4.29 14.69 -3.60
C VAL A 27 4.78 14.29 -2.21
N TYR A 28 5.87 14.89 -1.73
CA TYR A 28 6.38 14.64 -0.38
C TYR A 28 5.40 15.05 0.72
N LEU A 29 4.67 16.16 0.55
CA LEU A 29 3.67 16.61 1.52
C LEU A 29 2.33 15.85 1.39
N SER A 30 2.10 15.15 0.28
CA SER A 30 0.84 14.46 0.03
C SER A 30 0.46 13.37 1.05
N PRO A 31 1.37 12.63 1.72
CA PRO A 31 0.99 11.72 2.79
C PRO A 31 0.19 12.38 3.90
N LEU A 32 0.57 13.59 4.32
CA LEU A 32 -0.16 14.35 5.35
C LEU A 32 -1.59 14.66 4.91
N PHE A 33 -1.75 15.12 3.68
CA PHE A 33 -3.06 15.43 3.10
C PHE A 33 -3.93 14.17 2.96
N ILE A 34 -3.38 13.10 2.38
CA ILE A 34 -4.12 11.85 2.17
C ILE A 34 -4.55 11.25 3.51
N ILE A 35 -3.63 11.17 4.48
CA ILE A 35 -3.94 10.64 5.81
C ILE A 35 -5.01 11.48 6.49
N ALA A 36 -4.91 12.80 6.46
CA ALA A 36 -5.90 13.68 7.09
C ALA A 36 -7.30 13.52 6.47
N VAL A 37 -7.39 13.52 5.14
CA VAL A 37 -8.67 13.37 4.42
C VAL A 37 -9.25 11.98 4.65
N VAL A 38 -8.45 10.92 4.52
CA VAL A 38 -8.96 9.56 4.70
C VAL A 38 -9.30 9.28 6.17
N HIS A 39 -8.56 9.82 7.14
CA HIS A 39 -8.92 9.73 8.57
C HIS A 39 -10.29 10.37 8.83
N MET A 40 -10.54 11.56 8.26
CA MET A 40 -11.83 12.23 8.38
C MET A 40 -12.95 11.38 7.76
N VAL A 41 -12.74 10.85 6.56
CA VAL A 41 -13.71 9.97 5.88
C VAL A 41 -13.95 8.69 6.68
N ALA A 42 -12.91 8.04 7.19
CA ALA A 42 -13.00 6.86 8.04
C ALA A 42 -13.80 7.16 9.31
N THR A 43 -13.54 8.29 9.95
CA THR A 43 -14.24 8.70 11.19
C THR A 43 -15.73 8.98 10.94
N ILE A 44 -16.05 9.69 9.86
CA ILE A 44 -17.45 9.98 9.50
C ILE A 44 -18.18 8.69 9.12
N SER A 45 -17.59 7.88 8.24
CA SER A 45 -18.18 6.62 7.78
C SER A 45 -18.35 5.60 8.90
N TYR A 46 -17.42 5.54 9.86
CA TYR A 46 -17.57 4.66 11.01
C TYR A 46 -18.72 5.08 11.92
N LYS A 47 -18.99 6.39 12.06
CA LYS A 47 -20.15 6.89 12.83
C LYS A 47 -21.49 6.65 12.11
N THR A 48 -21.51 6.68 10.78
CA THR A 48 -22.77 6.61 10.00
C THR A 48 -23.10 5.20 9.52
N ILE A 49 -22.12 4.46 9.01
CA ILE A 49 -22.27 3.11 8.45
C ILE A 49 -21.07 2.24 8.88
N PRO A 50 -20.97 1.86 10.16
CA PRO A 50 -19.80 1.18 10.73
C PRO A 50 -19.34 -0.06 9.93
N SER A 51 -20.29 -0.89 9.48
CA SER A 51 -20.01 -2.16 8.78
C SER A 51 -19.35 -1.99 7.41
N PHE A 52 -19.55 -0.83 6.75
CA PHE A 52 -18.99 -0.52 5.44
C PHE A 52 -17.86 0.53 5.49
N SER A 53 -17.53 1.03 6.68
CA SER A 53 -16.50 2.06 6.87
C SER A 53 -15.15 1.69 6.25
N TRP A 54 -14.77 0.42 6.31
CA TRP A 54 -13.53 -0.07 5.71
C TRP A 54 -13.51 0.02 4.17
N ILE A 55 -14.64 -0.24 3.50
CA ILE A 55 -14.75 -0.09 2.04
C ILE A 55 -14.65 1.39 1.65
N ILE A 56 -15.36 2.26 2.37
CA ILE A 56 -15.35 3.70 2.11
C ILE A 56 -13.93 4.25 2.31
N THR A 57 -13.25 3.79 3.36
CA THR A 57 -11.84 4.13 3.65
C THR A 57 -10.91 3.65 2.53
N ALA A 58 -11.04 2.39 2.10
CA ALA A 58 -10.25 1.81 1.03
C ALA A 58 -10.42 2.56 -0.30
N ILE A 59 -11.66 2.79 -0.74
CA ILE A 59 -11.95 3.51 -1.98
C ILE A 59 -11.40 4.94 -1.93
N SER A 60 -11.55 5.63 -0.79
CA SER A 60 -11.04 7.00 -0.64
C SER A 60 -9.51 7.04 -0.71
N TYR A 61 -8.85 6.10 -0.04
CA TYR A 61 -7.41 5.98 -0.04
C TYR A 61 -6.84 5.58 -1.41
N TRP A 62 -7.41 4.57 -2.05
CA TRP A 62 -7.05 4.16 -3.42
C TRP A 62 -7.33 5.27 -4.43
N GLY A 63 -8.45 5.99 -4.28
CA GLY A 63 -8.80 7.13 -5.10
C GLY A 63 -7.75 8.24 -5.02
N LEU A 64 -7.36 8.64 -3.80
CA LEU A 64 -6.37 9.71 -3.61
C LEU A 64 -4.95 9.29 -4.03
N THR A 65 -4.49 8.10 -3.64
CA THR A 65 -3.17 7.59 -4.04
C THR A 65 -3.11 7.33 -5.55
N GLY A 66 -4.19 6.83 -6.14
CA GLY A 66 -4.39 6.66 -7.58
C GLY A 66 -4.34 8.00 -8.32
N LEU A 67 -5.08 8.99 -7.83
CA LEU A 67 -5.08 10.35 -8.37
C LEU A 67 -3.69 10.97 -8.32
N MET A 68 -2.98 10.87 -7.20
CA MET A 68 -1.61 11.39 -7.08
C MET A 68 -0.68 10.73 -8.09
N LYS A 69 -0.73 9.40 -8.24
CA LYS A 69 0.05 8.70 -9.28
C LYS A 69 -0.32 9.19 -10.68
N TYR A 70 -1.61 9.31 -10.99
CA TYR A 70 -2.08 9.80 -12.29
C TYR A 70 -1.61 11.22 -12.59
N LEU A 71 -1.58 12.11 -11.59
CA LEU A 71 -1.18 13.51 -11.78
C LEU A 71 0.33 13.69 -11.89
N PHE A 72 1.13 12.89 -11.19
CA PHE A 72 2.57 13.15 -11.04
C PHE A 72 3.47 12.11 -11.70
N VAL A 73 2.98 10.91 -12.00
CA VAL A 73 3.81 9.81 -12.50
C VAL A 73 3.49 9.52 -13.97
N PRO A 74 4.46 9.73 -14.88
CA PRO A 74 4.32 9.37 -16.28
C PRO A 74 4.01 7.90 -16.51
N SER A 75 3.20 7.59 -17.53
CA SER A 75 2.75 6.22 -17.83
C SER A 75 3.91 5.26 -18.14
N ASN A 76 4.98 5.75 -18.78
CA ASN A 76 6.22 4.99 -18.98
C ASN A 76 6.91 4.64 -17.65
N THR A 77 6.91 5.55 -16.67
CA THR A 77 7.48 5.33 -15.33
C THR A 77 6.69 4.26 -14.58
N LEU A 78 5.36 4.25 -14.69
CA LEU A 78 4.52 3.19 -14.12
C LEU A 78 4.84 1.81 -14.74
N ARG A 79 5.06 1.76 -16.06
CA ARG A 79 5.48 0.52 -16.75
C ARG A 79 6.87 0.07 -16.27
N ASP A 80 7.78 1.02 -16.08
CA ASP A 80 9.14 0.74 -15.60
C ASP A 80 9.16 0.20 -14.17
N TRP A 81 8.27 0.66 -13.30
CA TRP A 81 8.12 0.05 -11.97
C TRP A 81 7.77 -1.43 -12.04
N LEU A 82 7.09 -1.86 -13.12
CA LEU A 82 6.67 -3.23 -13.33
C LEU A 82 7.56 -3.96 -14.34
N LYS A 83 8.74 -3.46 -14.68
CA LYS A 83 9.70 -4.23 -15.48
C LYS A 83 10.20 -5.45 -14.70
N LYS A 84 10.76 -6.42 -15.43
CA LYS A 84 11.38 -7.59 -14.80
C LYS A 84 12.45 -7.10 -13.81
N PRO A 85 12.43 -7.57 -12.55
CA PRO A 85 13.39 -7.15 -11.54
C PRO A 85 14.78 -7.60 -11.97
N VAL A 86 15.80 -6.79 -11.67
CA VAL A 86 17.18 -7.27 -11.71
C VAL A 86 17.25 -8.42 -10.70
N PHE A 87 17.40 -9.65 -11.21
CA PHE A 87 17.22 -10.84 -10.40
C PHE A 87 18.36 -10.98 -9.41
N ILE A 88 18.03 -10.82 -8.14
CA ILE A 88 18.94 -11.04 -7.02
C ILE A 88 18.23 -11.97 -6.05
N LYS A 89 18.62 -13.25 -6.04
CA LYS A 89 17.99 -14.34 -5.28
C LYS A 89 17.71 -13.97 -3.82
N LYS A 90 18.64 -13.25 -3.18
CA LYS A 90 18.51 -12.78 -1.78
C LYS A 90 17.24 -11.94 -1.57
N TRP A 91 16.95 -10.98 -2.44
CA TRP A 91 15.82 -10.06 -2.26
C TRP A 91 14.47 -10.72 -2.55
N LEU A 92 14.45 -11.70 -3.46
CA LEU A 92 13.29 -12.58 -3.64
C LEU A 92 12.98 -13.36 -2.36
N ILE A 93 13.98 -14.05 -1.80
CA ILE A 93 13.79 -14.86 -0.58
C ILE A 93 13.30 -13.98 0.58
N ILE A 94 13.94 -12.82 0.79
CA ILE A 94 13.52 -11.88 1.84
C ILE A 94 12.07 -11.44 1.63
N GLY A 95 11.70 -11.07 0.40
CA GLY A 95 10.32 -10.67 0.09
C GLY A 95 9.30 -11.77 0.34
N LEU A 96 9.62 -13.01 -0.01
CA LEU A 96 8.75 -14.17 0.25
C LEU A 96 8.61 -14.47 1.74
N VAL A 97 9.71 -14.46 2.50
CA VAL A 97 9.69 -14.71 3.95
C VAL A 97 8.84 -13.66 4.66
N VAL A 98 9.04 -12.38 4.33
CA VAL A 98 8.23 -11.29 4.90
C VAL A 98 6.76 -11.40 4.46
N GLY A 99 6.50 -11.79 3.21
CA GLY A 99 5.14 -11.95 2.68
C GLY A 99 4.36 -13.08 3.34
N ILE A 100 5.01 -14.22 3.58
CA ILE A 100 4.39 -15.42 4.16
C ILE A 100 4.29 -15.32 5.69
N PHE A 101 5.06 -14.45 6.34
CA PHE A 101 5.12 -14.35 7.80
C PHE A 101 3.74 -14.22 8.47
N PRO A 102 2.83 -13.33 8.02
CA PRO A 102 1.48 -13.25 8.60
C PRO A 102 0.67 -14.52 8.37
N ALA A 103 0.85 -15.21 7.23
CA ALA A 103 0.11 -16.43 6.95
C ALA A 103 0.45 -17.54 7.96
N VAL A 104 1.72 -17.64 8.37
CA VAL A 104 2.17 -18.60 9.39
C VAL A 104 1.68 -18.20 10.79
N GLY A 105 1.67 -16.90 11.12
CA GLY A 105 1.32 -16.42 12.45
C GLY A 105 -0.18 -16.20 12.71
N ILE A 106 -0.97 -15.94 11.68
CA ILE A 106 -2.39 -15.55 11.78
C ILE A 106 -3.27 -16.51 10.98
N LEU A 107 -3.15 -16.54 9.65
CA LEU A 107 -4.04 -17.33 8.80
C LEU A 107 -4.04 -18.82 9.15
N ALA A 108 -2.88 -19.43 9.39
CA ALA A 108 -2.76 -20.85 9.68
C ALA A 108 -3.61 -21.29 10.90
N PHE A 109 -3.76 -20.41 11.88
CA PHE A 109 -4.53 -20.66 13.10
C PHE A 109 -5.99 -20.20 13.01
N ASN A 110 -6.38 -19.52 11.93
CA ASN A 110 -7.70 -18.91 11.76
C ASN A 110 -8.33 -19.25 10.40
N VAL A 111 -7.89 -20.36 9.78
CA VAL A 111 -8.33 -20.76 8.43
C VAL A 111 -9.84 -21.04 8.38
N ASN A 112 -10.45 -21.42 9.50
CA ASN A 112 -11.89 -21.63 9.61
C ASN A 112 -12.70 -20.37 9.25
N LEU A 113 -12.18 -19.17 9.52
CA LEU A 113 -12.83 -17.91 9.15
C LEU A 113 -13.07 -17.81 7.65
N LEU A 114 -12.17 -18.38 6.83
CA LEU A 114 -12.31 -18.34 5.38
C LEU A 114 -13.50 -19.17 4.88
N VAL A 115 -13.81 -20.27 5.58
CA VAL A 115 -14.90 -21.19 5.25
C VAL A 115 -16.22 -20.68 5.82
N GLU A 116 -16.20 -20.15 7.04
CA GLU A 116 -17.37 -19.63 7.74
C GLU A 116 -17.96 -18.38 7.07
N TYR A 117 -17.10 -17.52 6.48
CA TYR A 117 -17.50 -16.26 5.86
C TYR A 117 -17.06 -16.17 4.38
N PRO A 118 -17.64 -16.96 3.46
CA PRO A 118 -17.18 -17.06 2.08
C PRO A 118 -17.25 -15.74 1.31
N MET A 119 -18.23 -14.88 1.61
CA MET A 119 -18.33 -13.54 0.99
C MET A 119 -17.20 -12.61 1.45
N LEU A 120 -16.82 -12.67 2.74
CA LEU A 120 -15.68 -11.88 3.25
C LEU A 120 -14.36 -12.42 2.72
N THR A 121 -14.26 -13.74 2.52
CA THR A 121 -13.11 -14.37 1.85
C THR A 121 -12.95 -13.87 0.41
N LEU A 122 -14.05 -13.74 -0.34
CA LEU A 122 -13.99 -13.11 -1.67
C LEU A 122 -13.46 -11.68 -1.58
N PHE A 123 -14.00 -10.88 -0.66
CA PHE A 123 -13.52 -9.50 -0.46
C PHE A 123 -12.07 -9.44 0.02
N LEU A 124 -11.61 -10.38 0.83
CA LEU A 124 -10.22 -10.51 1.24
C LEU A 124 -9.31 -10.67 0.03
N PHE A 125 -9.64 -11.60 -0.88
CA PHE A 125 -8.83 -11.81 -2.08
C PHE A 125 -8.89 -10.62 -3.04
N LEU A 126 -10.05 -9.98 -3.21
CA LEU A 126 -10.16 -8.76 -4.01
C LEU A 126 -9.33 -7.61 -3.42
N PHE A 127 -9.41 -7.42 -2.10
CA PHE A 127 -8.62 -6.42 -1.40
C PHE A 127 -7.13 -6.70 -1.55
N ALA A 128 -6.69 -7.92 -1.25
CA ALA A 128 -5.30 -8.34 -1.37
C ALA A 128 -4.78 -8.24 -2.81
N LEU A 129 -5.64 -8.39 -3.82
CA LEU A 129 -5.25 -8.23 -5.21
C LEU A 129 -5.11 -6.76 -5.61
N ILE A 130 -5.96 -5.87 -5.09
CA ILE A 130 -6.05 -4.46 -5.52
C ILE A 130 -5.13 -3.57 -4.68
N ASN A 131 -5.19 -3.69 -3.36
CA ASN A 131 -4.54 -2.81 -2.40
C ASN A 131 -3.04 -2.63 -2.66
N PRO A 132 -2.26 -3.70 -2.88
CA PRO A 132 -0.82 -3.59 -3.11
C PRO A 132 -0.43 -2.70 -4.30
N TRP A 133 -1.23 -2.62 -5.35
CA TRP A 133 -0.93 -1.75 -6.50
C TRP A 133 -1.07 -0.26 -6.18
N PHE A 134 -2.02 0.07 -5.30
CA PHE A 134 -2.20 1.44 -4.82
C PHE A 134 -1.11 1.80 -3.83
N GLU A 135 -0.90 0.95 -2.83
CA GLU A 135 0.05 1.19 -1.75
C GLU A 135 1.49 1.17 -2.22
N GLU A 136 1.95 0.10 -2.87
CA GLU A 136 3.36 0.00 -3.29
C GLU A 136 3.68 0.99 -4.40
N GLY A 137 2.74 1.22 -5.31
CA GLY A 137 2.90 2.25 -6.34
C GLY A 137 3.05 3.65 -5.74
N TYR A 138 2.33 3.97 -4.67
CA TYR A 138 2.41 5.27 -4.01
C TYR A 138 3.66 5.37 -3.13
N TRP A 139 3.81 4.48 -2.14
CA TRP A 139 4.86 4.56 -1.13
C TRP A 139 6.25 4.20 -1.67
N ARG A 140 6.36 3.15 -2.49
CA ARG A 140 7.65 2.61 -2.95
C ARG A 140 7.94 3.04 -4.38
N GLY A 141 6.92 3.35 -5.17
CA GLY A 141 7.08 4.04 -6.45
C GLY A 141 7.25 5.53 -6.25
N MET A 142 6.13 6.24 -6.14
CA MET A 142 6.07 7.70 -6.28
C MET A 142 6.86 8.47 -5.21
N ILE A 143 6.71 8.13 -3.93
CA ILE A 143 7.42 8.83 -2.84
C ILE A 143 8.93 8.63 -2.95
N LEU A 144 9.40 7.41 -3.22
CA LEU A 144 10.83 7.14 -3.37
C LEU A 144 11.40 7.87 -4.60
N ASP A 145 10.71 7.81 -5.74
CA ASP A 145 11.14 8.50 -6.96
C ASP A 145 11.17 10.02 -6.81
N ALA A 146 10.21 10.61 -6.07
CA ALA A 146 10.20 12.03 -5.75
C ALA A 146 11.44 12.43 -4.93
N GLY A 147 11.81 11.61 -3.94
CA GLY A 147 12.92 11.89 -3.02
C GLY A 147 14.28 11.75 -3.65
N ASP A 148 14.43 10.74 -4.53
CA ASP A 148 15.66 10.52 -5.28
C ASP A 148 16.03 11.75 -6.10
N GLY A 149 15.08 12.38 -6.80
CA GLY A 149 15.35 13.60 -7.56
C GLY A 149 15.41 14.89 -6.71
N MET A 150 15.07 14.84 -5.42
CA MET A 150 15.42 15.89 -4.45
C MET A 150 16.82 15.68 -3.85
N SER A 151 17.57 14.66 -4.29
CA SER A 151 18.87 14.29 -3.74
C SER A 151 18.84 13.94 -2.24
N ILE A 152 17.70 13.44 -1.75
CA ILE A 152 17.57 12.97 -0.37
C ILE A 152 18.32 11.63 -0.24
N PRO A 153 19.16 11.43 0.79
CA PRO A 153 19.81 10.15 1.04
C PRO A 153 18.78 9.02 1.11
N ARG A 154 19.03 7.92 0.39
CA ARG A 154 18.06 6.81 0.26
C ARG A 154 17.55 6.29 1.61
N TRP A 155 18.39 6.23 2.64
CA TRP A 155 17.95 5.77 3.97
C TRP A 155 16.92 6.72 4.61
N LEU A 156 17.05 8.03 4.41
CA LEU A 156 16.05 9.02 4.85
C LEU A 156 14.77 8.89 4.03
N ASN A 157 14.88 8.67 2.72
CA ASN A 157 13.71 8.48 1.84
C ASN A 157 12.93 7.21 2.23
N ILE A 158 13.62 6.09 2.51
CA ILE A 158 13.03 4.85 3.05
C ILE A 158 12.37 5.13 4.39
N GLY A 159 13.06 5.82 5.31
CA GLY A 159 12.55 6.16 6.62
C GLY A 159 11.28 7.01 6.54
N TYR A 160 11.27 8.01 5.68
CA TYR A 160 10.12 8.89 5.43
C TYR A 160 8.92 8.13 4.90
N SER A 161 9.11 7.37 3.82
CA SER A 161 8.05 6.56 3.20
C SER A 161 7.50 5.55 4.20
N THR A 162 8.37 4.87 4.95
CA THR A 162 7.96 3.87 5.95
C THR A 162 7.24 4.50 7.13
N PHE A 163 7.74 5.62 7.66
CA PHE A 163 7.11 6.31 8.78
C PHE A 163 5.67 6.68 8.46
N PHE A 164 5.42 7.32 7.31
CA PHE A 164 4.07 7.70 6.92
C PHE A 164 3.19 6.52 6.52
N PHE A 165 3.77 5.46 5.95
CA PHE A 165 3.05 4.20 5.74
C PHE A 165 2.62 3.54 7.06
N VAL A 166 3.47 3.51 8.08
CA VAL A 166 3.10 2.97 9.40
C VAL A 166 2.07 3.88 10.06
N LEU A 167 2.26 5.20 10.01
CA LEU A 167 1.37 6.18 10.62
C LEU A 167 -0.02 6.22 9.97
N SER A 168 -0.12 5.95 8.67
CA SER A 168 -1.41 5.89 7.97
C SER A 168 -2.31 4.78 8.51
N HIS A 169 -1.74 3.67 8.99
CA HIS A 169 -2.53 2.53 9.44
C HIS A 169 -3.38 2.81 10.68
N PRO A 170 -2.85 3.28 11.82
CA PRO A 170 -3.70 3.61 12.97
C PRO A 170 -4.61 4.80 12.70
N LEU A 171 -4.17 5.74 11.87
CA LEU A 171 -4.97 6.93 11.54
C LEU A 171 -6.08 6.65 10.53
N MET A 172 -6.00 5.62 9.70
CA MET A 172 -7.05 5.31 8.72
C MET A 172 -7.80 4.05 9.11
N TRP A 173 -7.11 2.92 9.12
CA TRP A 173 -7.69 1.61 9.44
C TRP A 173 -7.94 1.45 10.95
N GLY A 174 -7.11 2.04 11.79
CA GLY A 174 -7.23 1.99 13.25
C GLY A 174 -8.43 2.75 13.81
N VAL A 175 -9.11 3.56 12.99
CA VAL A 175 -10.37 4.23 13.36
C VAL A 175 -11.45 3.21 13.71
N PHE A 176 -11.52 2.10 12.97
CA PHE A 176 -12.51 1.05 13.16
C PHE A 176 -11.91 -0.33 13.49
N SER A 177 -10.60 -0.53 13.30
CA SER A 177 -9.93 -1.81 13.56
C SER A 177 -9.06 -1.77 14.82
N ILE A 178 -9.33 -2.67 15.77
CA ILE A 178 -8.54 -2.86 17.00
C ILE A 178 -7.12 -3.33 16.65
N ALA A 179 -6.98 -4.31 15.75
CA ALA A 179 -5.66 -4.84 15.40
C ALA A 179 -4.73 -3.79 14.77
N ASN A 180 -5.29 -2.85 13.99
CA ASN A 180 -4.55 -1.72 13.40
C ASN A 180 -4.12 -0.67 14.43
N ARG A 181 -4.48 -0.83 15.71
CA ARG A 181 -3.96 -0.04 16.83
C ARG A 181 -2.90 -0.77 17.65
N SER A 182 -2.54 -1.99 17.24
CA SER A 182 -1.59 -2.82 17.98
C SER A 182 -0.13 -2.44 17.73
N ILE A 183 0.70 -2.55 18.77
CA ILE A 183 2.15 -2.36 18.64
C ILE A 183 2.77 -3.42 17.72
N GLN A 184 2.24 -4.65 17.74
CA GLN A 184 2.67 -5.75 16.88
C GLN A 184 2.45 -5.42 15.40
N MET A 185 1.31 -4.80 15.06
CA MET A 185 1.04 -4.30 13.72
C MET A 185 2.07 -3.24 13.33
N TYR A 186 2.35 -2.25 14.19
CA TYR A 186 3.31 -1.17 13.87
C TYR A 186 4.72 -1.71 13.63
N ILE A 187 5.19 -2.65 14.46
CA ILE A 187 6.50 -3.29 14.29
C ILE A 187 6.54 -4.05 12.95
N SER A 188 5.48 -4.80 12.65
CA SER A 188 5.40 -5.58 11.40
C SER A 188 5.42 -4.66 10.17
N LEU A 189 4.61 -3.60 10.18
CA LEU A 189 4.55 -2.60 9.10
C LEU A 189 5.87 -1.84 8.94
N LEU A 190 6.57 -1.54 10.04
CA LEU A 190 7.89 -0.90 10.00
C LEU A 190 8.90 -1.80 9.28
N VAL A 191 8.96 -3.08 9.66
CA VAL A 191 9.86 -4.06 9.02
C VAL A 191 9.51 -4.24 7.55
N MET A 192 8.23 -4.48 7.25
CA MET A 192 7.73 -4.65 5.87
C MET A 192 8.04 -3.42 5.02
N GLY A 193 7.77 -2.22 5.53
CA GLY A 193 7.98 -0.98 4.79
C GLY A 193 9.44 -0.70 4.46
N ILE A 194 10.36 -0.99 5.39
CA ILE A 194 11.80 -0.95 5.13
C ILE A 194 12.18 -1.99 4.07
N VAL A 195 11.74 -3.24 4.23
CA VAL A 195 12.07 -4.34 3.32
C VAL A 195 11.57 -4.08 1.90
N TRP A 196 10.32 -3.70 1.72
CA TRP A 196 9.73 -3.41 0.41
C TRP A 196 10.40 -2.23 -0.29
N SER A 197 10.82 -1.22 0.47
CA SER A 197 11.60 -0.09 -0.08
C SER A 197 13.01 -0.53 -0.50
N MET A 198 13.66 -1.40 0.28
CA MET A 198 14.95 -1.99 -0.11
C MET A 198 14.81 -2.86 -1.36
N ILE A 199 13.79 -3.70 -1.47
CA ILE A 199 13.50 -4.51 -2.65
C ILE A 199 13.37 -3.60 -3.88
N ARG A 200 12.60 -2.51 -3.78
CA ARG A 200 12.45 -1.53 -4.87
C ARG A 200 13.77 -0.91 -5.30
N TYR A 201 14.61 -0.47 -4.36
CA TYR A 201 15.90 0.12 -4.69
C TYR A 201 16.91 -0.87 -5.25
N LYS A 202 16.89 -2.11 -4.77
CA LYS A 202 17.88 -3.13 -5.13
C LYS A 202 17.54 -3.87 -6.41
N THR A 203 16.26 -3.97 -6.76
CA THR A 203 15.81 -4.66 -7.97
C THR A 203 15.35 -3.72 -9.08
N GLY A 204 15.11 -2.45 -8.76
CA GLY A 204 14.58 -1.47 -9.70
C GLY A 204 13.14 -1.74 -10.13
N SER A 205 12.40 -2.55 -9.37
CA SER A 205 11.05 -3.03 -9.70
C SER A 205 10.20 -3.11 -8.43
N LEU A 206 8.89 -2.90 -8.57
CA LEU A 206 7.89 -3.08 -7.52
C LEU A 206 7.32 -4.48 -7.46
N ARG A 207 7.56 -5.35 -8.46
CA ARG A 207 6.90 -6.66 -8.57
C ARG A 207 7.00 -7.48 -7.28
N TRP A 208 8.20 -7.60 -6.73
CA TRP A 208 8.40 -8.40 -5.51
C TRP A 208 7.81 -7.76 -4.26
N SER A 209 7.81 -6.43 -4.17
CA SER A 209 7.12 -5.72 -3.07
C SER A 209 5.61 -5.91 -3.16
N VAL A 210 5.03 -5.77 -4.36
CA VAL A 210 3.60 -6.01 -4.64
C VAL A 210 3.22 -7.45 -4.29
N TYR A 211 3.96 -8.45 -4.80
CA TYR A 211 3.65 -9.85 -4.48
C TYR A 211 3.80 -10.17 -2.99
N SER A 212 4.83 -9.63 -2.34
CA SER A 212 5.01 -9.78 -0.89
C SER A 212 3.83 -9.18 -0.13
N HIS A 213 3.38 -7.98 -0.51
CA HIS A 213 2.24 -7.30 0.10
C HIS A 213 0.93 -8.06 -0.14
N MET A 214 0.68 -8.60 -1.33
CA MET A 214 -0.48 -9.48 -1.59
C MET A 214 -0.52 -10.67 -0.61
N LEU A 215 0.62 -11.31 -0.38
CA LEU A 215 0.73 -12.42 0.57
C LEU A 215 0.50 -11.96 2.02
N VAL A 216 0.98 -10.77 2.38
CA VAL A 216 0.70 -10.16 3.70
C VAL A 216 -0.79 -9.94 3.88
N ASP A 217 -1.48 -9.33 2.91
CA ASP A 217 -2.91 -9.02 2.98
C ASP A 217 -3.79 -10.28 3.07
N VAL A 218 -3.40 -11.37 2.41
CA VAL A 218 -4.07 -12.67 2.58
C VAL A 218 -3.73 -13.27 3.95
N GLY A 219 -2.44 -13.28 4.30
CA GLY A 219 -1.92 -13.96 5.48
C GLY A 219 -2.35 -13.30 6.80
N ASN A 220 -2.52 -11.99 6.83
CA ASN A 220 -2.98 -11.25 8.00
C ASN A 220 -4.51 -11.20 8.12
N LEU A 221 -5.24 -11.76 7.15
CA LEU A 221 -6.69 -11.68 7.05
C LEU A 221 -7.23 -10.23 7.03
N SER A 222 -6.62 -9.32 6.25
CA SER A 222 -6.88 -7.86 6.25
C SER A 222 -8.37 -7.48 6.41
N VAL A 223 -9.27 -8.06 5.62
CA VAL A 223 -10.72 -7.74 5.68
C VAL A 223 -11.37 -8.21 7.01
N PHE A 224 -10.98 -9.37 7.53
CA PHE A 224 -11.46 -9.85 8.83
C PHE A 224 -10.92 -9.01 9.98
N VAL A 225 -9.66 -8.54 9.86
CA VAL A 225 -9.04 -7.57 10.77
C VAL A 225 -9.78 -6.23 10.77
N PHE A 226 -10.20 -5.74 9.60
CA PHE A 226 -10.98 -4.49 9.49
C PHE A 226 -12.33 -4.59 10.18
N LEU A 227 -12.95 -5.76 10.11
CA LEU A 227 -14.24 -6.05 10.74
C LEU A 227 -14.12 -6.51 12.19
N ASN A 228 -12.91 -6.55 12.76
CA ASN A 228 -12.62 -7.07 14.11
C ASN A 228 -13.09 -8.52 14.34
N LEU A 229 -13.21 -9.33 13.28
CA LEU A 229 -13.45 -10.77 13.39
C LEU A 229 -12.19 -11.53 13.84
N TYR A 230 -11.02 -10.94 13.57
CA TYR A 230 -9.78 -11.32 14.22
C TYR A 230 -9.24 -10.11 15.01
N VAL A 231 -8.98 -10.33 16.30
CA VAL A 231 -8.34 -9.36 17.19
C VAL A 231 -7.10 -10.01 17.78
N PRO A 232 -5.92 -9.36 17.76
CA PRO A 232 -4.71 -9.91 18.34
C PRO A 232 -4.92 -10.29 19.82
N PRO A 233 -4.30 -11.39 20.28
CA PRO A 233 -4.31 -11.74 21.70
C PRO A 233 -3.88 -10.55 22.55
N HIS A 234 -4.55 -10.36 23.69
CA HIS A 234 -4.32 -9.27 24.66
C HIS A 234 -4.83 -7.88 24.29
N MET A 235 -5.49 -7.72 23.14
CA MET A 235 -6.27 -6.51 22.83
C MET A 235 -7.77 -6.76 23.03
N LYS A 236 -8.47 -5.79 23.60
CA LYS A 236 -9.92 -5.76 23.77
C LYS A 236 -10.47 -4.45 23.21
#